data_AF-A0A0N0S0Q3-F1
#
_entry.id   AF-A0A0N0S0Q3-F1
#
_cell.length_a   1.000
_cell.length_b   1.000
_cell.length_c   1.000
_cell.angle_alpha   90.00
_cell.angle_beta   90.00
_cell.angle_gamma   90.00
#
_symmetry.space_group_name_H-M   'P 1'
#
loop_
_entity.id
_entity.type
_entity.pdbx_description
1 polymer ?
#
loop_
_entity_poly.entity_id
_entity_poly.type
_entity_poly.pdbx_seq_one_letter_code
_entity_poly.pdbx_strand_id
1 'polypeptide(L)'
;MAPHSAGDDVRPPRRPPTLGRRLGAAAFGAALLLAAGCSSTVGGTPQPEPAALATTGDAATASRPLAELLLPPEEFPEPYDAVVLPPQAVAQAAPDLTGVPEGAKVDPPGCLPPPQNFGPDGTAMVVGTDNDSRATISVELVAVTDELAAYRERLVECPVVAATRRGVTATVTTTIDPSAPPAAPGVETFAFIRTVRSGEGREVVTQSMTSRIAQIGDVRVLVTYMSFGAGPADTEGLTQVFDASVERVRAA
;
A
#
# COMPACT_ATOMS: atom_id res chain seq x y z
N MET A 1 31.90 -59.57 7.68
CA MET A 1 33.18 -59.45 6.97
C MET A 1 33.31 -57.98 6.56
N ALA A 2 34.15 -57.23 7.27
CA ALA A 2 34.37 -55.81 7.07
C ALA A 2 35.82 -55.58 6.63
N PRO A 3 36.08 -54.58 5.79
CA PRO A 3 37.36 -53.86 5.77
C PRO A 3 37.13 -52.39 6.15
N HIS A 4 37.84 -51.86 7.17
CA HIS A 4 39.06 -51.03 7.06
C HIS A 4 38.87 -49.78 6.18
N SER A 5 38.78 -48.55 6.71
CA SER A 5 39.76 -47.72 7.47
C SER A 5 40.51 -46.72 6.58
N ALA A 6 40.76 -45.53 7.15
CA ALA A 6 41.50 -44.35 6.66
C ALA A 6 40.72 -43.44 5.70
N GLY A 7 40.41 -42.17 5.98
CA GLY A 7 41.04 -41.21 6.90
C GLY A 7 42.15 -40.47 6.18
N ASP A 8 41.84 -39.34 5.53
CA ASP A 8 42.83 -38.37 5.07
C ASP A 8 42.25 -36.93 5.03
N ASP A 9 42.82 -36.13 5.92
CA ASP A 9 43.17 -34.71 5.86
C ASP A 9 42.27 -33.70 5.14
N VAL A 10 41.50 -32.97 5.95
CA VAL A 10 41.00 -31.63 5.65
C VAL A 10 42.18 -30.65 5.59
N ARG A 11 42.59 -30.25 4.39
CA ARG A 11 43.60 -29.22 4.17
C ARG A 11 42.91 -27.85 3.98
N PRO A 12 43.10 -26.86 4.88
CA PRO A 12 42.57 -25.52 4.67
C PRO A 12 43.42 -24.72 3.64
N PRO A 13 42.81 -23.85 2.83
CA PRO A 13 43.56 -22.98 1.92
C PRO A 13 44.36 -21.91 2.68
N ARG A 14 45.62 -21.77 2.27
CA ARG A 14 46.64 -20.87 2.82
C ARG A 14 46.31 -19.40 2.49
N ARG A 15 46.42 -18.52 3.50
CA ARG A 15 46.42 -17.06 3.34
C ARG A 15 47.73 -16.59 2.67
N PRO A 16 47.69 -15.64 1.73
CA PRO A 16 48.91 -15.01 1.18
C PRO A 16 49.52 -13.99 2.17
N PRO A 17 50.84 -13.74 2.08
CA PRO A 17 51.59 -12.92 3.03
C PRO A 17 51.37 -11.42 2.85
N THR A 18 51.36 -10.72 3.99
CA THR A 18 51.47 -9.27 4.14
C THR A 18 52.89 -8.81 3.79
N LEU A 19 53.03 -8.03 2.70
CA LEU A 19 54.30 -7.40 2.34
C LEU A 19 54.33 -5.95 2.85
N GLY A 20 55.39 -5.64 3.60
CA GLY A 20 55.59 -4.38 4.29
C GLY A 20 55.94 -3.19 3.37
N ARG A 21 55.45 -2.03 3.82
CA ARG A 21 56.20 -0.79 4.09
C ARG A 21 57.36 -0.48 3.13
N ARG A 22 57.15 0.49 2.24
CA ARG A 22 58.21 1.39 1.78
C ARG A 22 57.87 2.83 2.18
N LEU A 23 58.77 3.41 2.97
CA LEU A 23 58.90 4.85 3.16
C LEU A 23 59.35 5.47 1.84
N GLY A 24 58.72 6.58 1.45
CA GLY A 24 59.20 7.51 0.44
C GLY A 24 58.82 8.92 0.89
N ALA A 25 59.79 9.64 1.44
CA ALA A 25 59.69 11.05 1.80
C ALA A 25 60.17 11.91 0.62
N ALA A 26 59.40 12.94 0.28
CA ALA A 26 59.74 14.18 -0.46
C ALA A 26 58.43 14.71 -1.07
N ALA A 27 58.10 15.99 -1.15
CA ALA A 27 58.63 17.23 -0.60
C ALA A 27 57.51 18.28 -0.79
N PHE A 28 57.54 19.30 0.06
CA PHE A 28 56.84 20.58 0.03
C PHE A 28 56.12 21.02 -1.26
N GLY A 29 54.86 21.41 -1.10
CA GLY A 29 54.07 22.15 -2.09
C GLY A 29 52.79 22.71 -1.47
N ALA A 30 52.95 23.62 -0.50
CA ALA A 30 51.82 24.37 0.08
C ALA A 30 51.32 25.40 -0.94
N ALA A 31 50.27 25.05 -1.68
CA ALA A 31 49.44 26.01 -2.41
C ALA A 31 48.15 26.23 -1.61
N LEU A 32 48.18 27.20 -0.69
CA LEU A 32 46.98 27.77 -0.06
C LEU A 32 46.23 28.58 -1.13
N LEU A 33 45.34 27.92 -1.87
CA LEU A 33 44.32 28.58 -2.65
C LEU A 33 43.27 29.13 -1.69
N LEU A 34 43.33 30.45 -1.45
CA LEU A 34 42.29 31.23 -0.82
C LEU A 34 41.03 31.19 -1.70
N ALA A 35 40.17 30.20 -1.49
CA ALA A 35 38.80 30.26 -1.94
C ALA A 35 38.06 31.27 -1.06
N ALA A 36 38.04 32.53 -1.49
CA ALA A 36 37.08 33.51 -0.99
C ALA A 36 35.69 33.08 -1.49
N GLY A 37 35.02 32.23 -0.71
CA GLY A 37 33.61 31.95 -0.90
C GLY A 37 32.82 33.21 -0.58
N CYS A 38 32.24 33.83 -1.59
CA CYS A 38 31.21 34.84 -1.40
C CYS A 38 29.95 34.15 -0.85
N SER A 39 29.87 33.92 0.46
CA SER A 39 28.61 33.57 1.10
C SER A 39 27.83 34.87 1.34
N SER A 40 26.81 35.13 0.53
CA SER A 40 25.78 36.10 0.92
C SER A 40 24.82 35.41 1.87
N THR A 41 24.77 35.86 3.12
CA THR A 41 23.64 35.55 3.99
C THR A 41 22.45 36.34 3.47
N VAL A 42 21.49 35.65 2.83
CA VAL A 42 20.18 36.24 2.56
C VAL A 42 19.47 36.33 3.92
N GLY A 43 19.52 37.51 4.52
CA GLY A 43 18.70 37.82 5.69
C GLY A 43 17.25 37.92 5.25
N GLY A 44 16.50 36.83 5.43
CA GLY A 44 15.05 36.83 5.36
C GLY A 44 14.50 36.43 6.71
N THR A 45 13.81 37.34 7.39
CA THR A 45 12.89 36.94 8.45
C THR A 45 11.71 36.23 7.79
N PRO A 46 11.39 34.97 8.16
CA PRO A 46 10.17 34.33 7.66
C PRO A 46 8.98 35.17 8.13
N GLN A 47 8.32 35.83 7.17
CA GLN A 47 7.08 36.52 7.42
C GLN A 47 5.97 35.50 7.18
N PRO A 48 5.11 35.19 8.17
CA PRO A 48 3.92 34.41 7.88
C PRO A 48 3.11 35.20 6.84
N GLU A 49 2.78 34.55 5.71
CA GLU A 49 1.79 35.12 4.81
C GLU A 49 0.52 35.36 5.62
N PRO A 50 -0.03 36.58 5.63
CA PRO A 50 -1.36 36.77 6.18
C PRO A 50 -2.29 35.91 5.34
N ALA A 51 -2.91 34.91 5.97
CA ALA A 51 -3.96 34.11 5.39
C ALA A 51 -4.97 35.08 4.76
N ALA A 52 -4.98 35.13 3.43
CA ALA A 52 -6.00 35.86 2.71
C ALA A 52 -7.30 35.12 2.98
N LEU A 53 -8.10 35.66 3.91
CA LEU A 53 -9.52 35.39 4.02
C LEU A 53 -10.17 35.85 2.72
N ALA A 54 -10.09 35.01 1.69
CA ALA A 54 -10.89 35.14 0.49
C ALA A 54 -12.24 34.49 0.78
N THR A 55 -13.12 35.25 1.43
CA THR A 55 -14.56 35.07 1.29
C THR A 55 -14.97 35.55 -0.09
N THR A 56 -14.93 34.64 -1.06
CA THR A 56 -15.70 34.73 -2.31
C THR A 56 -16.38 33.40 -2.51
N GLY A 57 -17.70 33.42 -2.47
CA GLY A 57 -18.54 32.22 -2.50
C GLY A 57 -18.27 31.36 -3.73
N ASP A 58 -17.85 30.14 -3.44
CA ASP A 58 -18.35 28.96 -4.10
C ASP A 58 -18.80 28.04 -2.97
N ALA A 59 -20.02 27.51 -3.05
CA ALA A 59 -20.45 26.43 -2.17
C ALA A 59 -19.75 25.14 -2.63
N ALA A 60 -18.42 25.10 -2.52
CA ALA A 60 -17.72 23.85 -2.34
C ALA A 60 -18.10 23.40 -0.93
N THR A 61 -18.94 22.38 -0.84
CA THR A 61 -19.15 21.61 0.40
C THR A 61 -17.81 21.53 1.10
N ALA A 62 -17.72 22.03 2.33
CA ALA A 62 -16.51 21.95 3.12
C ALA A 62 -16.22 20.45 3.31
N SER A 63 -15.48 19.86 2.37
CA SER A 63 -15.20 18.44 2.36
C SER A 63 -14.31 18.21 3.56
N ARG A 64 -14.87 17.52 4.56
CA ARG A 64 -14.08 17.07 5.71
C ARG A 64 -12.92 16.25 5.15
N PRO A 65 -11.68 16.44 5.64
CA PRO A 65 -10.57 15.59 5.25
C PRO A 65 -10.99 14.12 5.33
N LEU A 66 -10.75 13.32 4.28
CA LEU A 66 -11.18 11.92 4.23
C LEU A 66 -10.77 11.13 5.48
N ALA A 67 -9.62 11.48 6.07
CA ALA A 67 -9.13 10.88 7.30
C ALA A 67 -10.08 11.05 8.51
N GLU A 68 -10.84 12.14 8.59
CA GLU A 68 -11.83 12.36 9.66
C GLU A 68 -13.05 11.46 9.51
N LEU A 69 -13.31 10.98 8.28
CA LEU A 69 -14.41 10.07 7.95
C LEU A 69 -14.05 8.59 8.13
N LEU A 70 -12.78 8.26 8.39
CA LEU A 70 -12.37 6.89 8.66
C LEU A 70 -13.03 6.36 9.93
N LEU A 71 -13.35 5.07 9.93
CA LEU A 71 -13.78 4.36 11.12
C LEU A 71 -12.70 4.48 12.21
N PRO A 72 -13.03 4.98 13.42
CA PRO A 72 -12.08 5.05 14.51
C PRO A 72 -11.53 3.65 14.86
N PRO A 73 -10.24 3.52 15.20
CA PRO A 73 -9.65 2.23 15.54
C PRO A 73 -10.40 1.44 16.62
N GLU A 74 -10.97 2.13 17.62
CA GLU A 74 -11.73 1.55 18.72
C GLU A 74 -13.08 0.93 18.30
N GLU A 75 -13.55 1.19 17.08
CA GLU A 75 -14.78 0.61 16.53
C GLU A 75 -14.51 -0.65 15.70
N PHE A 76 -13.25 -1.04 15.51
CA PHE A 76 -12.92 -2.33 14.90
C PHE A 76 -13.30 -3.47 15.86
N PRO A 77 -13.92 -4.55 15.35
CA PRO A 77 -14.24 -5.71 16.18
C PRO A 77 -12.96 -6.41 16.63
N GLU A 78 -12.98 -7.02 17.81
CA GLU A 78 -11.96 -8.02 18.16
C GLU A 78 -11.97 -9.14 17.08
N PRO A 79 -10.80 -9.69 16.71
CA PRO A 79 -9.48 -9.50 17.31
C PRO A 79 -8.62 -8.43 16.62
N TYR A 80 -9.20 -7.52 15.83
CA TYR A 80 -8.43 -6.61 14.98
C TYR A 80 -7.92 -5.37 15.75
N ASP A 81 -6.62 -5.33 16.01
CA ASP A 81 -5.95 -4.13 16.51
C ASP A 81 -5.77 -3.12 15.35
N ALA A 82 -6.51 -2.01 15.41
CA ALA A 82 -6.57 -1.05 14.32
C ALA A 82 -5.67 0.19 14.50
N VAL A 83 -5.17 0.71 13.38
CA VAL A 83 -4.39 1.95 13.30
C VAL A 83 -4.73 2.74 12.05
N VAL A 84 -4.86 4.06 12.19
CA VAL A 84 -4.97 4.97 11.03
C VAL A 84 -3.59 5.15 10.42
N LEU A 85 -3.48 4.95 9.11
CA LEU A 85 -2.21 5.05 8.41
C LEU A 85 -1.89 6.51 8.05
N PRO A 86 -0.64 6.97 8.25
CA PRO A 86 -0.20 8.23 7.67
C PRO A 86 -0.15 8.13 6.14
N PRO A 87 -0.26 9.25 5.38
CA PRO A 87 -0.34 9.22 3.91
C PRO A 87 0.77 8.43 3.21
N GLN A 88 1.99 8.47 3.76
CA GLN A 88 3.12 7.73 3.20
C GLN A 88 2.94 6.21 3.32
N ALA A 89 2.31 5.75 4.40
CA ALA A 89 1.98 4.33 4.60
C ALA A 89 0.80 3.91 3.73
N VAL A 90 -0.20 4.80 3.52
CA VAL A 90 -1.30 4.56 2.57
C VAL A 90 -0.77 4.28 1.16
N ALA A 91 0.16 5.09 0.68
CA ALA A 91 0.78 4.92 -0.65
C ALA A 91 1.54 3.59 -0.81
N GLN A 92 1.88 2.91 0.29
CA GLN A 92 2.48 1.57 0.26
C GLN A 92 1.43 0.46 0.43
N ALA A 93 0.44 0.65 1.30
CA ALA A 93 -0.55 -0.36 1.64
C ALA A 93 -1.68 -0.52 0.61
N ALA A 94 -2.16 0.59 0.03
CA ALA A 94 -3.26 0.54 -0.94
C ALA A 94 -2.92 -0.28 -2.21
N PRO A 95 -1.73 -0.13 -2.83
CA PRO A 95 -1.34 -0.98 -3.96
C PRO A 95 -1.35 -2.47 -3.66
N ASP A 96 -1.06 -2.88 -2.41
CA ASP A 96 -1.10 -4.29 -2.01
C ASP A 96 -2.51 -4.87 -2.14
N LEU A 97 -3.57 -4.09 -1.86
CA LEU A 97 -4.97 -4.51 -2.01
C LEU A 97 -5.42 -4.67 -3.48
N THR A 98 -4.68 -4.07 -4.41
CA THR A 98 -4.91 -4.28 -5.85
C THR A 98 -4.15 -5.48 -6.39
N GLY A 99 -3.09 -5.91 -5.69
CA GLY A 99 -2.12 -6.89 -6.20
C GLY A 99 -1.23 -6.37 -7.32
N VAL A 100 -1.34 -5.08 -7.68
CA VAL A 100 -0.58 -4.42 -8.74
C VAL A 100 0.28 -3.32 -8.11
N PRO A 101 1.56 -3.60 -7.79
CA PRO A 101 2.40 -2.61 -7.13
C PRO A 101 2.73 -1.43 -8.04
N GLU A 102 3.01 -0.28 -7.45
CA GLU A 102 3.37 0.93 -8.20
C GLU A 102 4.59 0.69 -9.12
N GLY A 103 4.46 1.13 -10.38
CA GLY A 103 5.48 0.94 -11.41
C GLY A 103 5.54 -0.48 -11.97
N ALA A 104 4.58 -1.35 -11.66
CA ALA A 104 4.42 -2.62 -12.36
C ALA A 104 4.00 -2.42 -13.82
N LYS A 105 4.44 -3.32 -14.69
CA LYS A 105 3.83 -3.54 -16.00
C LYS A 105 2.72 -4.57 -15.84
N VAL A 106 1.60 -4.36 -16.51
CA VAL A 106 0.49 -5.31 -16.50
C VAL A 106 0.30 -5.93 -17.89
N ASP A 107 -0.12 -7.19 -17.88
CA ASP A 107 -0.60 -7.90 -19.06
C ASP A 107 -2.01 -8.46 -18.75
N PRO A 108 -3.04 -8.10 -19.55
CA PRO A 108 -2.98 -7.25 -20.74
C PRO A 108 -2.74 -5.75 -20.44
N PRO A 109 -2.15 -4.98 -21.38
CA PRO A 109 -1.71 -3.59 -21.14
C PRO A 109 -2.83 -2.57 -20.88
N GLY A 110 -4.10 -2.94 -21.08
CA GLY A 110 -5.27 -2.10 -20.74
C GLY A 110 -5.78 -2.29 -19.30
N CYS A 111 -5.22 -3.25 -18.55
CA CYS A 111 -5.71 -3.61 -17.22
C CYS A 111 -4.91 -3.01 -16.07
N LEU A 112 -4.23 -1.88 -16.31
CA LEU A 112 -3.52 -1.18 -15.25
C LEU A 112 -4.56 -0.44 -14.41
N PRO A 113 -4.59 -0.60 -13.07
CA PRO A 113 -5.48 0.19 -12.25
C PRO A 113 -5.26 1.69 -12.50
N PRO A 114 -6.34 2.49 -12.51
CA PRO A 114 -6.20 3.94 -12.66
C PRO A 114 -5.32 4.49 -11.53
N PRO A 115 -4.54 5.56 -11.80
CA PRO A 115 -3.73 6.18 -10.78
C PRO A 115 -4.62 6.70 -9.65
N GLN A 116 -4.21 6.43 -8.42
CA GLN A 116 -4.91 6.87 -7.23
C GLN A 116 -4.14 8.04 -6.58
N ASN A 117 -4.87 9.01 -6.05
CA ASN A 117 -4.28 10.14 -5.36
C ASN A 117 -4.04 9.79 -3.88
N PHE A 118 -2.80 9.46 -3.51
CA PHE A 118 -2.40 9.21 -2.12
C PHE A 118 -2.04 10.48 -1.33
N GLY A 119 -2.36 11.65 -1.87
CA GLY A 119 -2.28 12.92 -1.15
C GLY A 119 -3.29 13.00 0.01
N PRO A 120 -3.17 14.02 0.89
CA PRO A 120 -3.95 14.13 2.12
C PRO A 120 -5.47 14.17 1.90
N ASP A 121 -5.92 14.62 0.72
CA ASP A 121 -7.34 14.77 0.39
C ASP A 121 -7.84 13.68 -0.58
N GLY A 122 -6.97 12.78 -1.03
CA GLY A 122 -7.30 11.82 -2.09
C GLY A 122 -7.56 10.40 -1.61
N THR A 123 -6.85 9.96 -0.57
CA THR A 123 -7.03 8.63 0.02
C THR A 123 -6.70 8.65 1.50
N ALA A 124 -7.55 8.03 2.30
CA ALA A 124 -7.31 7.78 3.71
C ALA A 124 -7.52 6.30 4.03
N MET A 125 -6.79 5.76 5.01
CA MET A 125 -6.86 4.34 5.33
C MET A 125 -6.72 4.07 6.83
N VAL A 126 -7.50 3.13 7.34
CA VAL A 126 -7.34 2.51 8.65
C VAL A 126 -7.23 1.00 8.48
N VAL A 127 -6.33 0.36 9.21
CA VAL A 127 -6.03 -1.07 9.09
C VAL A 127 -6.11 -1.73 10.45
N GLY A 128 -7.05 -2.67 10.59
CA GLY A 128 -7.15 -3.63 11.69
C GLY A 128 -6.34 -4.89 11.40
N THR A 129 -5.54 -5.35 12.36
CA THR A 129 -4.70 -6.55 12.21
C THR A 129 -5.07 -7.62 13.22
N ASP A 130 -5.33 -8.83 12.74
CA ASP A 130 -5.39 -10.03 13.56
C ASP A 130 -4.07 -10.80 13.41
N ASN A 131 -3.27 -10.79 14.48
CA ASN A 131 -1.97 -11.45 14.50
C ASN A 131 -2.06 -12.98 14.56
N ASP A 132 -3.15 -13.53 15.11
CA ASP A 132 -3.32 -14.97 15.29
C ASP A 132 -3.67 -15.63 13.96
N SER A 133 -4.61 -15.05 13.21
CA SER A 133 -4.96 -15.54 11.86
C SER A 133 -4.06 -14.99 10.76
N ARG A 134 -3.17 -14.04 11.08
CA ARG A 134 -2.31 -13.30 10.13
C ARG A 134 -3.14 -12.66 9.01
N ALA A 135 -4.22 -12.01 9.42
CA ALA A 135 -5.15 -11.35 8.53
C ALA A 135 -5.29 -9.86 8.88
N THR A 136 -5.80 -9.10 7.92
CA THR A 136 -6.12 -7.68 8.12
C THR A 136 -7.52 -7.38 7.60
N ILE A 137 -8.23 -6.48 8.27
CA ILE A 137 -9.35 -5.75 7.67
C ILE A 137 -8.90 -4.31 7.47
N SER A 138 -8.94 -3.85 6.22
CA SER A 138 -8.55 -2.50 5.84
C SER A 138 -9.77 -1.74 5.35
N VAL A 139 -9.96 -0.51 5.83
CA VAL A 139 -10.90 0.46 5.26
C VAL A 139 -10.09 1.49 4.49
N GLU A 140 -10.39 1.65 3.22
CA GLU A 140 -9.82 2.65 2.33
C GLU A 140 -10.95 3.57 1.84
N LEU A 141 -10.79 4.87 2.10
CA LEU A 141 -11.66 5.92 1.58
C LEU A 141 -10.94 6.63 0.44
N VAL A 142 -11.56 6.68 -0.73
CA VAL A 142 -10.99 7.29 -1.93
C VAL A 142 -11.93 8.37 -2.45
N ALA A 143 -11.38 9.56 -2.70
CA ALA A 143 -12.09 10.58 -3.48
C ALA A 143 -12.14 10.16 -4.95
N VAL A 144 -13.34 10.08 -5.51
CA VAL A 144 -13.60 9.56 -6.87
C VAL A 144 -14.52 10.48 -7.64
N THR A 145 -14.36 10.49 -8.97
CA THR A 145 -15.25 11.22 -9.89
C THR A 145 -15.98 10.29 -10.85
N ASP A 146 -15.67 8.99 -10.83
CA ASP A 146 -16.30 7.99 -11.67
C ASP A 146 -17.36 7.20 -10.89
N GLU A 147 -18.35 6.69 -11.60
CA GLU A 147 -19.43 5.87 -11.02
C GLU A 147 -18.92 4.50 -10.57
N LEU A 148 -19.55 3.92 -9.54
CA LEU A 148 -19.16 2.61 -9.03
C LEU A 148 -19.34 1.51 -10.08
N ALA A 149 -20.34 1.65 -10.95
CA ALA A 149 -20.57 0.77 -12.10
C ALA A 149 -19.35 0.70 -13.04
N ALA A 150 -18.69 1.82 -13.32
CA ALA A 150 -17.50 1.86 -14.18
C ALA A 150 -16.31 1.13 -13.52
N TYR A 151 -16.18 1.21 -12.19
CA TYR A 151 -15.19 0.42 -11.46
C TYR A 151 -15.48 -1.08 -11.56
N ARG A 152 -16.76 -1.48 -11.39
CA ARG A 152 -17.19 -2.88 -11.54
C ARG A 152 -16.92 -3.43 -12.94
N GLU A 153 -17.25 -2.67 -13.98
CA GLU A 153 -17.02 -3.05 -15.39
C GLU A 153 -15.54 -3.34 -15.63
N ARG A 154 -14.63 -2.48 -15.16
CA ARG A 154 -13.18 -2.71 -15.27
C ARG A 154 -12.74 -4.01 -14.60
N LEU A 155 -13.30 -4.35 -13.43
CA LEU A 155 -12.97 -5.62 -12.76
C LEU A 155 -13.46 -6.85 -13.54
N VAL A 156 -14.57 -6.72 -14.27
CA VAL A 156 -15.10 -7.77 -15.15
C VAL A 156 -14.30 -7.90 -16.44
N GLU A 157 -13.84 -6.79 -17.01
CA GLU A 157 -13.01 -6.77 -18.21
C GLU A 157 -11.57 -7.26 -17.95
N CYS A 158 -11.08 -7.07 -16.72
CA CYS A 158 -9.75 -7.43 -16.27
C CYS A 158 -9.77 -8.48 -15.15
N PRO A 159 -10.35 -9.67 -15.37
CA PRO A 159 -10.53 -10.66 -14.31
C PRO A 159 -9.22 -11.36 -13.96
N VAL A 160 -8.24 -11.36 -14.86
CA VAL A 160 -6.90 -11.93 -14.63
C VAL A 160 -5.86 -10.98 -15.20
N VAL A 161 -4.91 -10.57 -14.35
CA VAL A 161 -3.83 -9.64 -14.70
C VAL A 161 -2.49 -10.20 -14.23
N ALA A 162 -1.49 -10.23 -15.11
CA ALA A 162 -0.12 -10.47 -14.71
C ALA A 162 0.57 -9.13 -14.41
N ALA A 163 0.93 -8.89 -13.14
CA ALA A 163 1.65 -7.70 -12.71
C ALA A 163 3.15 -8.01 -12.53
N THR A 164 4.01 -7.38 -13.32
CA THR A 164 5.46 -7.60 -13.28
C THR A 164 6.19 -6.35 -12.82
N ARG A 165 6.94 -6.46 -11.72
CA ARG A 165 7.76 -5.38 -11.18
C ARG A 165 9.17 -5.91 -10.90
N ARG A 166 10.19 -5.24 -11.47
CA ARG A 166 11.62 -5.59 -11.28
C ARG A 166 11.93 -7.08 -11.54
N GLY A 167 11.28 -7.67 -12.55
CA GLY A 167 11.47 -9.08 -12.94
C GLY A 167 10.68 -10.10 -12.11
N VAL A 168 9.92 -9.67 -11.10
CA VAL A 168 9.02 -10.54 -10.33
C VAL A 168 7.59 -10.37 -10.87
N THR A 169 6.95 -11.49 -11.20
CA THR A 169 5.57 -11.52 -11.70
C THR A 169 4.63 -12.08 -10.65
N ALA A 170 3.51 -11.40 -10.43
CA ALA A 170 2.35 -11.90 -9.70
C ALA A 170 1.16 -12.06 -10.67
N THR A 171 0.35 -13.08 -10.47
CA THR A 171 -0.96 -13.22 -11.13
C THR A 171 -2.03 -12.77 -10.17
N VAL A 172 -2.78 -11.75 -10.56
CA VAL A 172 -3.95 -11.23 -9.86
C VAL A 172 -5.19 -11.79 -10.54
N THR A 173 -6.04 -12.50 -9.79
CA THR A 173 -7.34 -12.99 -10.27
C THR A 173 -8.43 -12.32 -9.46
N THR A 174 -9.35 -11.63 -10.12
CA THR A 174 -10.51 -10.95 -9.51
C THR A 174 -11.80 -11.61 -10.00
N THR A 175 -12.77 -11.80 -9.12
CA THR A 175 -14.10 -12.31 -9.45
C THR A 175 -15.16 -11.52 -8.69
N ILE A 176 -16.22 -11.11 -9.37
CA ILE A 176 -17.35 -10.44 -8.72
C ILE A 176 -18.05 -11.43 -7.80
N ASP A 177 -18.25 -11.02 -6.55
CA ASP A 177 -18.95 -11.79 -5.55
C ASP A 177 -20.45 -11.41 -5.62
N PRO A 178 -21.36 -12.37 -5.84
CA PRO A 178 -22.79 -12.08 -5.87
C PRO A 178 -23.36 -11.66 -4.51
N SER A 179 -22.64 -11.88 -3.40
CA SER A 179 -23.05 -11.51 -2.04
C SER A 179 -22.75 -10.03 -1.72
N ALA A 180 -23.14 -9.14 -2.63
CA ALA A 180 -23.06 -7.71 -2.41
C ALA A 180 -23.78 -7.31 -1.10
N PRO A 181 -23.21 -6.39 -0.29
CA PRO A 181 -23.90 -5.87 0.88
C PRO A 181 -25.20 -5.17 0.50
N PRO A 182 -26.25 -5.22 1.33
CA PRO A 182 -27.47 -4.46 1.08
C PRO A 182 -27.15 -2.97 0.88
N ALA A 183 -27.65 -2.40 -0.22
CA ALA A 183 -27.51 -0.98 -0.51
C ALA A 183 -28.53 -0.15 0.29
N ALA A 184 -28.06 0.86 1.02
CA ALA A 184 -28.93 1.90 1.54
C ALA A 184 -29.42 2.83 0.41
N PRO A 185 -30.53 3.57 0.57
CA PRO A 185 -30.97 4.53 -0.44
C PRO A 185 -29.88 5.55 -0.77
N GLY A 186 -29.59 5.73 -2.06
CA GLY A 186 -28.56 6.64 -2.55
C GLY A 186 -27.12 6.11 -2.41
N VAL A 187 -26.94 4.84 -2.08
CA VAL A 187 -25.63 4.17 -2.00
C VAL A 187 -25.60 3.03 -3.00
N GLU A 188 -24.56 2.97 -3.81
CA GLU A 188 -24.30 1.80 -4.65
C GLU A 188 -23.32 0.88 -3.94
N THR A 189 -23.52 -0.44 -4.05
CA THR A 189 -22.63 -1.43 -3.44
C THR A 189 -22.33 -2.59 -4.39
N PHE A 190 -21.16 -3.21 -4.24
CA PHE A 190 -20.91 -4.56 -4.73
C PHE A 190 -19.82 -5.25 -3.90
N ALA A 191 -19.54 -6.51 -4.18
CA ALA A 191 -18.44 -7.26 -3.57
C ALA A 191 -17.61 -7.98 -4.63
N PHE A 192 -16.35 -8.26 -4.31
CA PHE A 192 -15.47 -9.06 -5.15
C PHE A 192 -14.44 -9.81 -4.31
N ILE A 193 -13.95 -10.91 -4.87
CA ILE A 193 -12.85 -11.69 -4.32
C ILE A 193 -11.64 -11.48 -5.23
N ARG A 194 -10.48 -11.28 -4.63
CA ARG A 194 -9.20 -11.19 -5.34
C ARG A 194 -8.21 -12.17 -4.75
N THR A 195 -7.44 -12.80 -5.62
CA THR A 195 -6.27 -13.60 -5.21
C THR A 195 -5.04 -13.07 -5.91
N VAL A 196 -3.95 -12.95 -5.18
CA VAL A 196 -2.64 -12.56 -5.71
C VAL A 196 -1.70 -13.72 -5.47
N ARG A 197 -1.23 -14.32 -6.56
CA ARG A 197 -0.28 -15.44 -6.52
C ARG A 197 1.07 -15.00 -7.06
N SER A 198 2.11 -15.12 -6.26
CA SER A 198 3.49 -14.77 -6.64
C SER A 198 4.46 -15.89 -6.27
N GLY A 199 5.64 -15.88 -6.89
CA GLY A 199 6.64 -16.94 -6.72
C GLY A 199 6.36 -18.20 -7.55
N GLU A 200 7.26 -19.18 -7.46
CA GLU A 200 7.20 -20.43 -8.22
C GLU A 200 7.53 -21.64 -7.35
N GLY A 201 7.07 -22.83 -7.76
CA GLY A 201 7.38 -24.09 -7.10
C GLY A 201 6.95 -24.12 -5.62
N ARG A 202 7.93 -24.27 -4.71
CA ARG A 202 7.68 -24.36 -3.26
C ARG A 202 7.63 -23.00 -2.56
N GLU A 203 7.89 -21.91 -3.28
CA GLU A 203 7.92 -20.53 -2.75
C GLU A 203 6.69 -19.73 -3.17
N VAL A 204 5.64 -20.41 -3.63
CA VAL A 204 4.38 -19.77 -4.01
C VAL A 204 3.73 -19.15 -2.78
N VAL A 205 3.50 -17.84 -2.84
CA VAL A 205 2.69 -17.10 -1.88
C VAL A 205 1.33 -16.83 -2.51
N THR A 206 0.27 -17.05 -1.75
CA THR A 206 -1.09 -16.70 -2.15
C THR A 206 -1.68 -15.78 -1.10
N GLN A 207 -2.02 -14.57 -1.52
CA GLN A 207 -2.85 -13.63 -0.77
C GLN A 207 -4.27 -13.78 -1.26
N SER A 208 -5.20 -13.92 -0.32
CA SER A 208 -6.64 -14.00 -0.58
C SER A 208 -7.29 -12.74 -0.01
N MET A 209 -8.12 -12.09 -0.81
CA MET A 209 -8.79 -10.85 -0.46
C MET A 209 -10.29 -10.98 -0.73
N THR A 210 -11.10 -10.57 0.24
CA THR A 210 -12.54 -10.39 0.08
C THR A 210 -12.85 -8.93 0.34
N SER A 211 -13.38 -8.26 -0.68
CA SER A 211 -13.63 -6.82 -0.65
C SER A 211 -15.12 -6.53 -0.79
N ARG A 212 -15.58 -5.58 0.01
CA ARG A 212 -16.90 -4.95 -0.08
C ARG A 212 -16.70 -3.48 -0.41
N ILE A 213 -17.50 -2.98 -1.34
CA ILE A 213 -17.36 -1.61 -1.80
C ILE A 213 -18.70 -0.90 -1.79
N ALA A 214 -18.66 0.36 -1.38
CA ALA A 214 -19.77 1.29 -1.48
C ALA A 214 -19.30 2.58 -2.15
N GLN A 215 -20.23 3.31 -2.75
CA GLN A 215 -20.00 4.68 -3.18
C GLN A 215 -21.12 5.59 -2.67
N ILE A 216 -20.72 6.68 -2.02
CA ILE A 216 -21.59 7.72 -1.49
C ILE A 216 -21.09 9.06 -2.05
N GLY A 217 -21.80 9.61 -3.03
CA GLY A 217 -21.35 10.81 -3.75
C GLY A 217 -19.99 10.60 -4.40
N ASP A 218 -19.02 11.43 -4.03
CA ASP A 218 -17.62 11.43 -4.49
C ASP A 218 -16.68 10.61 -3.58
N VAL A 219 -17.21 9.85 -2.63
CA VAL A 219 -16.41 8.98 -1.74
C VAL A 219 -16.69 7.52 -2.03
N ARG A 220 -15.65 6.76 -2.35
CA ARG A 220 -15.68 5.30 -2.47
C ARG A 220 -15.10 4.69 -1.19
N VAL A 221 -15.89 3.83 -0.55
CA VAL A 221 -15.53 3.08 0.65
C VAL A 221 -15.17 1.66 0.23
N LEU A 222 -13.90 1.27 0.37
CA LEU A 222 -13.43 -0.10 0.12
C LEU A 222 -13.07 -0.72 1.46
N VAL A 223 -13.74 -1.80 1.83
CA VAL A 223 -13.37 -2.60 3.01
C VAL A 223 -12.90 -3.96 2.54
N THR A 224 -11.66 -4.32 2.87
CA THR A 224 -11.01 -5.53 2.39
C THR A 224 -10.49 -6.36 3.55
N TYR A 225 -10.98 -7.59 3.66
CA TYR A 225 -10.32 -8.64 4.42
C TYR A 225 -9.20 -9.22 3.56
N MET A 226 -7.98 -9.28 4.07
CA MET A 226 -6.83 -9.91 3.42
C MET A 226 -6.21 -10.94 4.35
N SER A 227 -5.91 -12.13 3.84
CA SER A 227 -5.16 -13.15 4.56
C SER A 227 -4.10 -13.82 3.68
N PHE A 228 -3.10 -14.41 4.33
CA PHE A 228 -2.12 -15.26 3.68
C PHE A 228 -2.50 -16.73 3.91
N GLY A 229 -2.89 -17.44 2.85
CA GLY A 229 -3.24 -18.86 2.90
C GLY A 229 -4.70 -19.20 2.61
N ALA A 230 -5.11 -20.43 2.96
CA ALA A 230 -6.40 -21.03 2.58
C ALA A 230 -7.45 -21.02 3.71
N GLY A 231 -7.25 -20.21 4.76
CA GLY A 231 -8.24 -20.04 5.82
C GLY A 231 -9.51 -19.33 5.29
N PRO A 232 -10.69 -19.61 5.87
CA PRO A 232 -11.90 -18.88 5.50
C PRO A 232 -11.75 -17.40 5.86
N ALA A 233 -12.32 -16.52 5.03
CA ALA A 233 -12.38 -15.11 5.36
C ALA A 233 -13.33 -14.87 6.54
N ASP A 234 -12.98 -13.94 7.41
CA ASP A 234 -13.88 -13.43 8.44
C ASP A 234 -14.90 -12.48 7.81
N THR A 235 -15.96 -13.07 7.26
CA THR A 235 -17.01 -12.32 6.57
C THR A 235 -17.91 -11.54 7.52
N GLU A 236 -17.98 -11.92 8.80
CA GLU A 236 -18.75 -11.22 9.82
C GLU A 236 -18.06 -9.93 10.23
N GLY A 237 -16.80 -10.00 10.63
CA GLY A 237 -15.98 -8.81 10.93
C GLY A 237 -15.88 -7.87 9.74
N LEU A 238 -15.71 -8.42 8.53
CA LEU A 238 -15.73 -7.65 7.29
C LEU A 238 -17.07 -6.92 7.07
N THR A 239 -18.20 -7.56 7.36
CA THR A 239 -19.54 -6.94 7.25
C THR A 239 -19.69 -5.81 8.25
N GLN A 240 -19.33 -6.05 9.50
CA GLN A 240 -19.46 -5.07 10.57
C GLN A 240 -18.65 -3.80 10.28
N VAL A 241 -17.38 -3.95 9.88
CA VAL A 241 -16.51 -2.82 9.53
C VAL A 241 -17.04 -2.09 8.30
N PHE A 242 -17.55 -2.81 7.29
CA PHE A 242 -18.15 -2.21 6.10
C PHE A 242 -19.38 -1.37 6.45
N ASP A 243 -20.34 -1.93 7.18
CA ASP A 243 -21.58 -1.23 7.53
C ASP A 243 -21.30 0.02 8.38
N ALA A 244 -20.40 -0.09 9.37
CA ALA A 244 -19.98 1.04 10.21
C ALA A 244 -19.29 2.15 9.40
N SER A 245 -18.38 1.78 8.48
CA SER A 245 -17.68 2.74 7.62
C SER A 245 -18.63 3.47 6.67
N VAL A 246 -19.59 2.74 6.07
CA VAL A 246 -20.61 3.34 5.19
C VAL A 246 -21.49 4.31 5.98
N GLU A 247 -21.98 3.91 7.15
CA GLU A 247 -22.83 4.79 7.97
C GLU A 247 -22.09 6.05 8.40
N ARG A 248 -20.81 5.92 8.79
CA ARG A 248 -19.98 7.06 9.15
C ARG A 248 -19.81 8.07 8.01
N VAL A 249 -19.57 7.59 6.79
CA VAL A 249 -19.46 8.46 5.60
C VAL A 249 -20.82 9.09 5.24
N ARG A 250 -21.93 8.38 5.42
CA ARG A 250 -23.27 8.92 5.15
C ARG A 250 -23.73 10.00 6.14
N ALA A 251 -23.23 9.93 7.37
CA ALA A 251 -23.48 10.94 8.40
C ALA A 251 -22.58 12.18 8.23
N ALA A 252 -21.72 12.21 7.21
CA ALA A 252 -20.83 13.32 6.91
C ALA A 252 -21.53 14.50 6.23
#